data_AF-A0A849U3I7-F1
#
_entry.id   AF-A0A849U3I7-F1
#
_cell.length_a   1.000
_cell.length_b   1.000
_cell.length_c   1.000
_cell.angle_alpha   90.00
_cell.angle_beta   90.00
_cell.angle_gamma   90.00
#
_symmetry.space_group_name_H-M   'P 1'
#
loop_
_entity.id
_entity.type
_entity.pdbx_description
1 polymer ?
#
loop_
_entity_poly.entity_id
_entity_poly.type
_entity_poly.pdbx_seq_one_letter_code
_entity_poly.pdbx_strand_id
1 'polypeptide(L)'
;MRLASVKDVKNKLSDYLKKAEREDIIITKNGRPTAVLHHLGDDDLEDYVVEHDPKFRKIIEKRWRAYSVRGGSPLEKVIKRLSE
;
A
#
# COMPACT_ATOMS: atom_id res chain seq x y z
N MET A 1 15.41 3.33 5.47
CA MET A 1 14.63 4.56 5.23
C MET A 1 15.55 5.76 5.33
N ARG A 2 15.48 6.66 4.34
CA ARG A 2 16.34 7.85 4.23
C ARG A 2 15.54 9.15 4.21
N LEU A 3 16.09 10.24 4.76
CA LEU A 3 15.49 11.57 4.69
C LEU A 3 16.09 12.39 3.55
N ALA A 4 15.26 13.18 2.86
CA ALA A 4 15.70 14.14 1.85
C ALA A 4 14.83 15.39 1.88
N SER A 5 15.41 16.56 1.59
CA SER A 5 14.62 17.78 1.44
C SER A 5 13.89 17.79 0.09
N VAL A 6 12.72 18.43 0.04
CA VAL A 6 12.00 18.62 -1.23
C VAL A 6 12.85 19.34 -2.28
N LYS A 7 13.78 20.20 -1.86
CA LYS A 7 14.72 20.89 -2.77
C LYS A 7 15.72 19.91 -3.38
N ASP A 8 16.30 19.03 -2.55
CA ASP A 8 17.28 18.05 -3.03
C ASP A 8 16.65 17.03 -3.97
N VAL A 9 15.45 16.54 -3.63
CA VAL A 9 14.71 15.59 -4.47
C VAL A 9 14.37 16.23 -5.81
N LYS A 10 13.89 17.48 -5.85
CA LYS A 10 13.61 18.20 -7.11
C LYS A 10 14.84 18.31 -8.01
N ASN A 11 16.00 18.61 -7.44
CA ASN A 11 17.24 18.82 -8.20
C ASN A 11 17.88 17.51 -8.68
N LYS A 12 17.57 16.38 -8.04
CA LYS A 12 18.24 15.09 -8.27
C LYS A 12 17.26 13.92 -8.36
N LEU A 13 16.07 14.16 -8.94
CA LEU A 13 14.96 13.19 -8.89
C LEU A 13 15.38 11.81 -9.42
N SER A 14 16.08 11.75 -10.56
CA SER A 14 16.56 10.49 -11.13
C SER A 14 17.49 9.70 -10.21
N ASP A 15 18.38 10.38 -9.46
CA ASP A 15 19.24 9.72 -8.47
C ASP A 15 18.43 9.20 -7.28
N TYR A 16 17.37 9.92 -6.90
CA TYR A 16 16.48 9.52 -5.82
C TYR A 16 15.57 8.36 -6.23
N LEU A 17 15.12 8.28 -7.48
CA LEU A 17 14.41 7.11 -8.01
C LEU A 17 15.27 5.85 -7.90
N LYS A 18 16.53 5.90 -8.34
CA LYS A 18 17.48 4.78 -8.21
C LYS A 18 17.77 4.39 -6.76
N LYS A 19 17.76 5.35 -5.84
CA LYS A 19 17.93 5.08 -4.41
C LYS A 19 16.68 4.44 -3.82
N ALA A 20 15.49 4.85 -4.28
CA ALA A 20 14.22 4.33 -3.80
C ALA A 20 14.06 2.83 -4.08
N GLU A 21 14.71 2.31 -5.14
CA GLU A 21 14.80 0.85 -5.42
C GLU A 21 15.37 0.04 -4.25
N ARG A 22 16.13 0.66 -3.34
CA ARG A 22 16.75 -0.03 -2.18
C ARG A 22 16.08 0.27 -0.85
N GLU A 23 15.49 1.46 -0.71
CA GLU A 23 14.83 1.89 0.52
C GLU A 23 13.92 3.10 0.29
N ASP A 24 12.86 3.20 1.10
CA ASP A 24 11.98 4.37 1.11
C ASP A 24 12.71 5.67 1.46
N ILE A 25 12.30 6.72 0.76
CA ILE A 25 12.85 8.07 0.95
C ILE A 25 11.76 8.99 1.47
N ILE A 26 11.89 9.39 2.73
CA ILE A 26 11.04 10.38 3.38
C ILE A 26 11.42 11.77 2.87
N ILE A 27 10.51 12.38 2.12
CA ILE A 27 10.63 13.75 1.63
C ILE A 27 10.17 14.70 2.73
N THR A 28 11.00 15.68 3.04
CA THR A 28 10.73 16.71 4.04
C THR A 28 10.54 18.10 3.42
N LYS A 29 9.65 18.89 4.00
CA LYS A 29 9.46 20.31 3.69
C LYS A 29 9.66 21.11 4.98
N ASN A 30 10.64 22.03 4.98
CA ASN A 30 11.03 22.80 6.18
C ASN A 30 11.32 21.91 7.40
N GLY A 31 12.03 20.79 7.18
CA GLY A 31 12.39 19.83 8.22
C GLY A 31 11.26 18.88 8.66
N ARG A 32 10.03 19.02 8.15
CA ARG A 32 8.90 18.16 8.49
C ARG A 32 8.65 17.10 7.40
N PRO A 33 8.53 15.81 7.74
CA PRO A 33 8.10 14.77 6.79
C PRO A 33 6.77 15.14 6.13
N THR A 34 6.67 14.97 4.80
CA THR A 34 5.46 15.33 4.05
C THR A 34 5.06 14.32 2.97
N ALA A 35 5.99 13.52 2.49
CA ALA A 35 5.73 12.50 1.47
C ALA A 35 6.77 11.39 1.57
N VAL A 36 6.49 10.26 0.93
CA VAL A 36 7.42 9.15 0.75
C VAL A 36 7.61 8.94 -0.74
N LEU A 37 8.85 8.79 -1.18
CA LEU A 37 9.17 8.19 -2.46
C LEU A 37 9.43 6.71 -2.21
N HIS A 38 8.44 5.90 -2.57
CA HIS A 38 8.48 4.44 -2.54
C HIS A 38 8.72 3.96 -3.96
N HIS A 39 9.61 2.97 -4.13
CA HIS A 39 9.77 2.32 -5.42
C HIS A 39 8.59 1.39 -5.67
N LEU A 40 8.14 1.33 -6.93
CA LEU A 40 7.17 0.36 -7.40
C LEU A 40 7.83 -0.43 -8.52
N GLY A 41 7.94 -1.74 -8.35
CA GLY A 41 8.24 -2.67 -9.43
C GLY A 41 7.05 -2.85 -10.38
N ASP A 42 7.26 -3.62 -11.45
CA ASP A 42 6.28 -3.79 -12.51
C ASP A 42 4.95 -4.41 -12.05
N ASP A 43 5.00 -5.29 -11.04
CA ASP A 43 3.83 -5.99 -10.48
C ASP A 43 3.34 -5.40 -9.13
N ASP A 44 4.01 -4.36 -8.62
CA ASP A 44 3.72 -3.81 -7.28
C ASP A 44 2.62 -2.75 -7.29
N LEU A 45 2.26 -2.22 -8.46
CA LEU A 45 1.36 -1.07 -8.57
C LEU A 45 -0.05 -1.42 -8.10
N GLU A 46 -0.59 -2.55 -8.57
CA GLU A 46 -1.92 -3.02 -8.20
C GLU A 46 -2.03 -3.23 -6.70
N ASP A 47 -1.06 -3.93 -6.11
CA ASP A 47 -1.00 -4.20 -4.69
C ASP A 47 -0.89 -2.89 -3.88
N TYR A 48 0.00 -1.97 -4.28
CA TYR A 48 0.16 -0.69 -3.61
C TYR A 48 -1.15 0.12 -3.59
N VAL A 49 -1.86 0.18 -4.72
CA VAL A 49 -3.13 0.90 -4.83
C VAL A 49 -4.19 0.27 -3.93
N VAL A 50 -4.31 -1.05 -3.93
CA VAL A 50 -5.30 -1.78 -3.13
C VAL A 50 -5.00 -1.66 -1.63
N GLU A 51 -3.73 -1.77 -1.24
CA GLU A 51 -3.29 -1.62 0.15
C GLU A 51 -3.55 -0.23 0.71
N HIS A 52 -3.45 0.81 -0.12
CA HIS A 52 -3.60 2.20 0.31
C HIS A 52 -5.00 2.78 0.05
N ASP A 53 -5.90 2.06 -0.63
CA ASP A 53 -7.29 2.50 -0.82
C ASP A 53 -8.08 2.48 0.52
N PRO A 54 -8.49 3.65 1.04
CA PRO A 54 -9.26 3.72 2.29
C PRO A 54 -10.60 2.99 2.23
N LYS A 55 -11.23 2.89 1.05
CA LYS A 55 -12.48 2.14 0.86
C LYS A 55 -12.23 0.65 0.95
N PHE A 56 -11.17 0.16 0.31
CA PHE A 56 -10.81 -1.25 0.38
C PHE A 56 -10.49 -1.67 1.82
N ARG A 57 -9.69 -0.88 2.54
CA ARG A 57 -9.42 -1.11 3.98
C ARG A 57 -10.70 -1.19 4.81
N LYS A 58 -11.66 -0.28 4.60
CA LYS A 58 -12.96 -0.33 5.29
C LYS A 58 -13.76 -1.60 5.00
N ILE A 59 -13.70 -2.11 3.77
CA ILE A 59 -14.37 -3.36 3.39
C ILE A 59 -13.73 -4.54 4.14
N ILE A 60 -12.40 -4.63 4.13
CA ILE A 60 -11.66 -5.69 4.82
C ILE A 60 -11.94 -5.64 6.32
N GLU A 61 -11.85 -4.48 6.96
CA GLU A 61 -12.17 -4.32 8.38
C GLU A 61 -13.59 -4.77 8.72
N LYS A 62 -14.57 -4.37 7.90
CA LYS A 62 -15.98 -4.75 8.11
C LYS A 62 -16.16 -6.26 8.01
N ARG A 63 -15.56 -6.90 6.99
CA ARG A 63 -15.64 -8.35 6.79
C ARG A 63 -14.92 -9.11 7.89
N TRP A 64 -13.75 -8.63 8.31
CA TRP A 64 -12.99 -9.20 9.41
C TRP A 64 -13.79 -9.18 10.71
N ARG A 65 -14.37 -8.04 11.08
CA ARG A 65 -15.25 -7.93 12.27
C ARG A 65 -16.43 -8.91 12.20
N ALA A 66 -17.07 -9.04 11.03
CA ALA A 66 -18.16 -9.99 10.86
C ALA A 66 -17.69 -11.45 10.99
N TYR A 67 -16.53 -11.78 10.42
CA TYR A 67 -15.91 -13.10 10.50
C TYR A 67 -15.52 -13.47 11.93
N SER A 68 -14.90 -12.56 12.69
CA SER A 68 -14.49 -12.82 14.07
C SER A 68 -15.66 -13.17 15.00
N VAL A 69 -16.89 -12.76 14.65
CA VAL A 69 -18.11 -13.07 15.41
C VAL A 69 -18.83 -14.30 14.86
N ARG A 70 -18.94 -14.43 13.54
CA ARG A 70 -19.79 -15.44 12.89
C ARG A 70 -19.04 -16.69 12.42
N GLY A 71 -17.71 -16.63 12.38
CA GLY A 71 -16.86 -17.63 11.75
C GLY A 71 -16.97 -17.65 10.22
N GLY A 72 -16.34 -18.65 9.63
CA GLY A 72 -16.32 -18.87 8.18
C GLY A 72 -17.55 -19.62 7.65
N SER A 73 -17.57 -19.86 6.34
CA SER A 73 -18.51 -20.80 5.72
C SER A 73 -17.75 -22.04 5.25
N PRO A 74 -18.28 -23.26 5.44
CA PRO A 74 -17.67 -24.48 4.89
C PRO A 74 -17.53 -24.39 3.36
N LEU A 75 -16.42 -24.90 2.83
CA LEU A 75 -16.08 -24.78 1.41
C LEU A 75 -17.12 -25.49 0.53
N GLU A 76 -17.64 -26.62 0.98
CA GLU A 76 -18.65 -27.42 0.28
C GLU A 76 -19.93 -26.60 0.05
N LYS A 77 -20.32 -25.80 1.05
CA LYS A 77 -21.47 -24.90 0.97
C LYS A 77 -21.24 -23.78 -0.04
N VAL A 78 -20.02 -23.27 -0.13
CA VAL A 78 -19.65 -22.22 -1.09
C VAL A 78 -19.65 -22.76 -2.52
N ILE A 79 -19.05 -23.93 -2.74
CA ILE A 79 -19.02 -24.60 -4.06
C ILE A 79 -20.44 -24.84 -4.56
N LYS A 80 -21.32 -25.43 -3.73
CA LYS A 80 -22.71 -25.68 -4.11
C LYS A 80 -23.43 -24.41 -4.59
N ARG A 81 -23.23 -23.27 -3.90
CA ARG A 81 -23.84 -21.98 -4.26
C ARG A 81 -23.34 -21.40 -5.59
N LEU A 82 -22.08 -21.69 -5.96
CA LEU A 82 -21.48 -21.15 -7.20
C LEU A 82 -21.77 -22.01 -8.43
N SER A 83 -22.21 -23.26 -8.23
CA SER A 83 -22.58 -24.18 -9.30
C SER A 83 -24.08 -24.12 -9.65
N GLU A 84 -24.85 -23.28 -8.96
CA GLU A 84 -26.26 -22.93 -9.25
C GLU A 84 -26.32 -21.64 -10.08
#